data_AF-E9H2H1-F1
#
_entry.id   AF-E9H2H1-F1
#
_cell.length_a   1.000
_cell.length_b   1.000
_cell.length_c   1.000
_cell.angle_alpha   90.00
_cell.angle_beta   90.00
_cell.angle_gamma   90.00
#
_symmetry.space_group_name_H-M   'P 1'
#
loop_
_entity.id
_entity.type
_entity.pdbx_description
1 polymer ?
#
loop_
_entity_poly.entity_id
_entity_poly.type
_entity_poly.pdbx_seq_one_letter_code
_entity_poly.pdbx_strand_id
1 'polypeptide(L)'
;MKRLSLSALGAIAKFLAKLKKGLVDRLTIKIQIKIDGTSDFKMNSVDLWPILCRVTNSLDSLPFMVSLFAGKGKPSNLEKFLRPFLTELIQLQSEGSEFEGKVYAVEITSFVCDAPARQFLKAITGHGGYGGCDRCSQNQCI
;
A
#
# COMPACT_ATOMS: atom_id res chain seq x y z
N MET A 1 14.05 -16.23 -15.01
CA MET A 1 12.70 -15.75 -15.39
C MET A 1 12.53 -14.35 -14.81
N LYS A 2 12.32 -13.34 -15.67
CA LYS A 2 12.51 -11.92 -15.35
C LYS A 2 11.54 -11.46 -14.25
N ARG A 3 12.10 -11.09 -13.10
CA ARG A 3 11.39 -10.61 -11.90
C ARG A 3 10.98 -9.16 -12.16
N LEU A 4 9.78 -8.93 -12.68
CA LEU A 4 9.22 -7.58 -12.76
C LEU A 4 8.84 -7.13 -11.35
N SER A 5 9.82 -6.69 -10.55
CA SER A 5 9.53 -5.81 -9.42
C SER A 5 9.51 -4.39 -9.97
N LEU A 6 8.33 -3.89 -10.34
CA LEU A 6 8.15 -2.45 -10.54
C LEU A 6 8.19 -1.81 -9.14
N SER A 7 9.39 -1.52 -8.66
CA SER A 7 9.65 -0.67 -7.49
C SER A 7 10.10 0.68 -8.00
N ALA A 8 9.15 1.46 -8.53
CA ALA A 8 9.46 2.81 -8.96
C ALA A 8 9.32 3.74 -7.75
N LEU A 9 10.45 4.08 -7.12
CA LEU A 9 10.53 5.27 -6.26
C LEU A 9 9.94 6.47 -7.03
N GLY A 10 9.02 7.19 -6.40
CA GLY A 10 8.34 8.34 -6.99
C GLY A 10 7.06 8.01 -7.75
N ALA A 11 6.53 6.78 -7.67
CA ALA A 11 5.30 6.41 -8.35
C ALA A 11 4.06 7.11 -7.77
N ILE A 12 4.01 7.29 -6.44
CA ILE A 12 2.95 8.03 -5.75
C ILE A 12 3.05 9.50 -6.14
N ALA A 13 4.23 10.11 -5.99
CA ALA A 13 4.44 11.52 -6.33
C ALA A 13 4.07 11.83 -7.79
N LYS A 14 4.50 10.97 -8.74
CA LYS A 14 4.15 11.11 -10.17
C LYS A 14 2.66 10.98 -10.44
N PHE A 15 1.95 10.14 -9.68
CA PHE A 15 0.50 10.04 -9.81
C PHE A 15 -0.19 11.28 -9.24
N LEU A 16 0.23 11.75 -8.07
CA LEU A 16 -0.34 12.95 -7.44
C LEU A 16 -0.18 14.17 -8.36
N ALA A 17 0.97 14.33 -9.02
CA ALA A 17 1.19 15.38 -10.01
C ALA A 17 0.29 15.27 -11.27
N LYS A 18 -0.35 14.12 -11.51
CA LYS A 18 -1.20 13.84 -12.68
C LYS A 18 -2.69 13.78 -12.37
N LEU A 19 -3.10 14.12 -11.15
CA LEU A 19 -4.52 14.20 -10.79
C LEU A 19 -5.22 15.18 -11.75
N LYS A 20 -6.16 14.68 -12.55
CA LYS A 20 -6.83 15.44 -13.63
C LYS A 20 -7.99 16.29 -13.13
N LYS A 21 -8.57 15.95 -11.99
CA LYS A 21 -9.66 16.69 -11.35
C LYS A 21 -9.23 17.21 -10.00
N GLY A 22 -9.77 18.37 -9.63
CA GLY A 22 -9.43 19.09 -8.41
C GLY A 22 -9.62 18.26 -7.14
N LEU A 23 -8.83 18.63 -6.13
CA LEU A 23 -8.96 18.14 -4.76
C LEU A 23 -10.10 18.87 -4.06
N VAL A 24 -10.89 18.14 -3.27
CA VAL A 24 -12.07 18.69 -2.57
C VAL A 24 -11.66 19.42 -1.29
N ASP A 25 -10.58 18.99 -0.63
CA ASP A 25 -10.10 19.59 0.62
C ASP A 25 -9.06 20.70 0.36
N ARG A 26 -9.01 21.70 1.26
CA ARG A 26 -8.00 22.76 1.21
C ARG A 26 -6.65 22.20 1.66
N LEU A 27 -5.71 22.05 0.70
CA LEU A 27 -4.28 21.77 0.92
C LEU A 27 -3.93 20.43 1.60
N THR A 28 -4.81 19.44 1.52
CA THR A 28 -4.52 18.08 2.01
C THR A 28 -4.87 17.03 0.95
N ILE A 29 -4.01 16.04 0.77
CA ILE A 29 -4.23 14.86 -0.06
C ILE A 29 -4.41 13.67 0.88
N LYS A 30 -5.60 13.04 0.81
CA LYS A 30 -5.94 11.88 1.66
C LYS A 30 -5.76 10.58 0.90
N ILE A 31 -4.75 9.81 1.27
CA ILE A 31 -4.40 8.54 0.63
C ILE A 31 -4.99 7.37 1.43
N GLN A 32 -5.63 6.46 0.71
CA GLN A 32 -5.97 5.11 1.16
C GLN A 32 -5.05 4.13 0.45
N ILE A 33 -4.51 3.17 1.21
CA ILE A 33 -3.56 2.18 0.71
C ILE A 33 -4.22 0.81 0.79
N LYS A 34 -4.13 0.01 -0.27
CA LYS A 34 -4.55 -1.40 -0.29
C LYS A 34 -3.36 -2.28 -0.63
N ILE A 35 -3.12 -3.30 0.21
CA ILE A 35 -2.08 -4.31 -0.03
C ILE A 35 -2.69 -5.67 0.25
N ASP A 36 -2.79 -6.50 -0.77
CA ASP A 36 -3.44 -7.81 -0.67
C ASP A 36 -2.81 -8.81 -1.64
N GLY A 37 -2.95 -10.10 -1.34
CA GLY A 37 -2.48 -11.18 -2.20
C GLY A 37 -3.65 -11.80 -2.96
N THR A 38 -3.51 -11.97 -4.28
CA THR A 38 -4.48 -12.73 -5.08
C THR A 38 -3.80 -13.81 -5.90
N SER A 39 -4.41 -14.99 -5.92
CA SER A 39 -3.96 -16.18 -6.65
C SER A 39 -4.81 -16.40 -7.90
N ASP A 40 -4.76 -15.45 -8.84
CA ASP A 40 -5.66 -15.50 -10.01
C ASP A 40 -5.13 -16.39 -11.15
N PHE A 41 -3.83 -16.74 -11.17
CA PHE A 41 -3.22 -17.43 -12.31
C PHE A 41 -3.08 -18.94 -12.09
N LYS A 42 -4.17 -19.66 -12.35
CA LYS A 42 -4.28 -21.13 -12.20
C LYS A 42 -3.25 -21.93 -13.03
N MET A 43 -2.74 -21.41 -14.15
CA MET A 43 -1.80 -22.16 -15.00
C MET A 43 -0.33 -22.14 -14.52
N ASN A 44 0.09 -21.12 -13.75
CA ASN A 44 1.51 -20.94 -13.41
C ASN A 44 1.78 -20.87 -11.89
N SER A 45 0.76 -21.02 -11.03
CA SER A 45 0.88 -20.84 -9.57
C SER A 45 1.54 -19.51 -9.19
N VAL A 46 1.19 -18.45 -9.89
CA VAL A 46 1.71 -17.10 -9.62
C VAL A 46 0.68 -16.34 -8.81
N ASP A 47 1.13 -15.89 -7.64
CA ASP A 47 0.41 -14.97 -6.78
C ASP A 47 0.87 -13.55 -7.06
N LEU A 48 -0.10 -12.64 -7.05
CA LEU A 48 0.11 -11.23 -7.22
C LEU A 48 -0.11 -10.52 -5.89
N TRP A 49 0.84 -9.68 -5.53
CA TRP A 49 0.76 -8.82 -4.35
C TRP A 49 0.94 -7.36 -4.78
N PRO A 50 -0.15 -6.71 -5.26
CA PRO A 50 -0.13 -5.29 -5.59
C PRO A 50 -0.13 -4.41 -4.33
N ILE A 51 0.56 -3.28 -4.43
CA ILE A 51 0.37 -2.12 -3.56
C ILE A 51 -0.41 -1.09 -4.38
N LEU A 52 -1.65 -0.85 -3.97
CA LEU A 52 -2.55 0.10 -4.60
C LEU A 52 -2.72 1.32 -3.69
N CYS A 53 -2.75 2.51 -4.27
CA CYS A 53 -3.10 3.73 -3.57
C CYS A 53 -4.34 4.36 -4.19
N ARG A 54 -5.10 5.10 -3.41
CA ARG A 54 -6.30 5.83 -3.85
C ARG A 54 -6.34 7.18 -3.16
N VAL A 55 -6.55 8.25 -3.91
CA VAL A 55 -6.80 9.59 -3.35
C VAL A 55 -8.29 9.71 -3.07
N THR A 56 -8.66 9.69 -1.80
CA THR A 56 -10.07 9.62 -1.35
C THR A 56 -10.81 10.95 -1.47
N ASN A 57 -10.08 12.06 -1.42
CA ASN A 57 -10.61 13.42 -1.52
C ASN A 57 -10.36 14.07 -2.90
N SER A 58 -10.21 13.26 -3.94
CA SER A 58 -10.23 13.71 -5.34
C SER A 58 -11.56 13.33 -5.98
N LEU A 59 -12.04 14.17 -6.90
CA LEU A 59 -13.22 13.87 -7.73
C LEU A 59 -12.99 12.66 -8.66
N ASP A 60 -11.74 12.30 -8.93
CA ASP A 60 -11.33 11.09 -9.68
C ASP A 60 -10.68 10.08 -8.74
N SER A 61 -11.43 9.63 -7.74
CA SER A 61 -10.97 8.73 -6.69
C SER A 61 -10.76 7.27 -7.14
N LEU A 62 -10.08 7.04 -8.26
CA LEU A 62 -9.74 5.71 -8.75
C LEU A 62 -8.44 5.21 -8.11
N PRO A 63 -8.36 3.94 -7.69
CA PRO A 63 -7.11 3.33 -7.25
C PRO A 63 -6.08 3.26 -8.38
N PHE A 64 -4.80 3.38 -8.04
CA PHE A 64 -3.67 3.21 -8.94
C PHE A 64 -2.62 2.28 -8.34
N MET A 65 -1.90 1.57 -9.21
CA MET A 65 -0.86 0.64 -8.82
C MET A 65 0.46 1.37 -8.60
N VAL A 66 1.00 1.24 -7.39
CA VAL A 66 2.30 1.79 -6.99
C VAL A 66 3.40 0.76 -7.19
N SER A 67 3.12 -0.49 -6.79
CA SER A 67 4.04 -1.61 -6.95
C SER A 67 3.29 -2.91 -7.16
N LEU A 68 3.96 -3.88 -7.76
CA LEU A 68 3.45 -5.23 -7.96
C LEU A 68 4.58 -6.23 -7.70
N PHE A 69 4.32 -7.15 -6.78
CA PHE A 69 5.07 -8.39 -6.71
C PHE A 69 4.31 -9.49 -7.47
N ALA A 70 5.03 -10.25 -8.29
CA ALA A 70 4.54 -11.44 -8.97
C ALA A 70 5.51 -12.59 -8.71
N GLY A 71 5.03 -13.66 -8.08
CA GLY A 71 5.85 -14.82 -7.74
C GLY A 71 5.01 -15.94 -7.16
N LYS A 72 5.64 -17.06 -6.79
CA LYS A 72 4.94 -18.13 -6.07
C LYS A 72 4.78 -17.71 -4.61
N GLY A 73 3.56 -17.73 -4.08
CA GLY A 73 3.30 -17.33 -2.70
C GLY A 73 3.36 -15.82 -2.47
N LYS A 74 3.27 -15.46 -1.20
CA LYS A 74 3.56 -14.10 -0.71
C LYS A 74 5.03 -13.71 -0.88
N PRO A 75 5.37 -12.41 -0.92
CA PRO A 75 6.76 -11.97 -0.99
C PRO A 75 7.60 -12.59 0.13
N SER A 76 8.68 -13.28 -0.23
CA SER A 76 9.53 -13.99 0.74
C SER A 76 10.35 -13.06 1.64
N ASN A 77 10.61 -11.84 1.18
CA ASN A 77 11.28 -10.80 1.95
C ASN A 77 10.34 -9.58 2.01
N LEU A 78 9.67 -9.43 3.15
CA LEU A 78 8.71 -8.35 3.40
C LEU A 78 9.38 -6.97 3.36
N GLU A 79 10.57 -6.84 3.94
CA GLU A 79 11.31 -5.58 3.94
C GLU A 79 11.62 -5.13 2.50
N LYS A 80 12.17 -6.02 1.67
CA LYS A 80 12.48 -5.71 0.27
C LYS A 80 11.22 -5.35 -0.53
N PHE A 81 10.08 -5.95 -0.19
CA PHE A 81 8.80 -5.65 -0.81
C PHE A 81 8.25 -4.27 -0.40
N LEU A 82 8.29 -3.94 0.90
CA LEU A 82 7.66 -2.71 1.43
C LEU A 82 8.60 -1.49 1.46
N ARG A 83 9.91 -1.67 1.63
CA ARG A 83 10.87 -0.57 1.88
C ARG A 83 10.81 0.54 0.82
N PRO A 84 10.81 0.27 -0.50
CA PRO A 84 10.73 1.35 -1.48
C PRO A 84 9.44 2.17 -1.36
N PHE A 85 8.32 1.50 -1.11
CA PHE A 85 7.01 2.14 -0.93
C PHE A 85 6.96 2.96 0.36
N LEU A 86 7.42 2.40 1.48
CA LEU A 86 7.41 3.09 2.77
C LEU A 86 8.37 4.29 2.79
N THR A 87 9.54 4.19 2.15
CA THR A 87 10.46 5.32 2.01
C THR A 87 9.80 6.50 1.29
N GLU A 88 9.15 6.25 0.14
CA GLU A 88 8.43 7.29 -0.58
C GLU A 88 7.26 7.85 0.23
N LEU A 89 6.50 6.98 0.90
CA LEU A 89 5.35 7.38 1.69
C LEU A 89 5.74 8.28 2.88
N ILE A 90 6.78 7.92 3.61
CA ILE A 90 7.32 8.71 4.73
C ILE A 90 7.78 10.08 4.24
N GLN A 91 8.51 10.11 3.11
CA GLN A 91 8.97 11.37 2.51
C GLN A 91 7.80 12.28 2.14
N LEU A 92 6.76 11.74 1.50
CA LEU A 92 5.55 12.49 1.14
C LEU A 92 4.79 13.01 2.37
N GLN A 93 4.76 12.24 3.47
CA GLN A 93 4.13 12.71 4.71
C GLN A 93 4.93 13.84 5.38
N SER A 94 6.28 13.83 5.29
CA SER A 94 7.12 14.87 5.88
C SER A 94 7.22 16.13 5.03
N GLU A 95 7.29 16.00 3.71
CA GLU A 95 7.56 17.10 2.78
C GLU A 95 6.29 17.63 2.10
N GLY A 96 5.22 16.83 2.10
CA GLY A 96 4.04 17.07 1.28
C GLY A 96 4.26 16.67 -0.19
N SER A 97 3.28 16.99 -1.02
CA SER A 97 3.35 16.82 -2.47
C SER A 97 3.00 18.12 -3.16
N GLU A 98 3.81 18.52 -4.13
CA GLU A 98 3.47 19.65 -5.00
C GLU A 98 2.39 19.22 -6.01
N PHE A 99 1.35 20.02 -6.13
CA PHE A 99 0.29 19.88 -7.11
C PHE A 99 -0.21 21.28 -7.52
N GLU A 100 -0.21 21.57 -8.83
CA GLU A 100 -0.61 22.88 -9.39
C GLU A 100 0.08 24.09 -8.72
N GLY A 101 1.38 23.97 -8.42
CA GLY A 101 2.18 25.05 -7.82
C GLY A 101 1.89 25.30 -6.33
N LYS A 102 1.15 24.43 -5.67
CA LYS A 102 0.92 24.46 -4.21
C LYS A 102 1.41 23.16 -3.58
N VAL A 103 1.93 23.26 -2.36
CA VAL A 103 2.31 22.09 -1.57
C VAL A 103 1.12 21.64 -0.73
N TYR A 104 0.75 20.37 -0.87
CA TYR A 104 -0.32 19.73 -0.12
C TYR A 104 0.28 18.79 0.92
N ALA A 105 -0.26 18.83 2.14
CA ALA A 105 0.04 17.82 3.15
C ALA A 105 -0.50 16.46 2.70
N VAL A 106 0.25 15.38 2.94
CA VAL A 106 -0.18 14.02 2.61
C VAL A 106 -0.58 13.29 3.88
N GLU A 107 -1.84 12.86 3.93
CA GLU A 107 -2.42 12.13 5.06
C GLU A 107 -2.77 10.70 4.65
N ILE A 108 -2.37 9.72 5.45
CA ILE A 108 -2.80 8.33 5.28
C ILE A 108 -4.08 8.11 6.09
N THR A 109 -5.17 7.81 5.41
CA THR A 109 -6.46 7.57 6.05
C THR A 109 -6.63 6.13 6.50
N SER A 110 -6.12 5.16 5.73
CA SER A 110 -6.34 3.74 6.00
C SER A 110 -5.39 2.84 5.22
N PHE A 111 -5.05 1.70 5.83
CA PHE A 111 -4.52 0.52 5.16
C PHE A 111 -5.63 -0.54 5.07
N VAL A 112 -5.96 -0.94 3.85
CA VAL A 112 -7.01 -1.90 3.52
C VAL A 112 -6.36 -3.22 3.14
N CYS A 113 -6.63 -4.24 3.94
CA CYS A 113 -6.13 -5.60 3.74
C CYS A 113 -7.06 -6.59 4.46
N ASP A 114 -7.17 -7.80 3.93
CA ASP A 114 -7.84 -8.89 4.63
C ASP A 114 -7.01 -9.35 5.85
N ALA A 115 -7.53 -10.31 6.63
CA ALA A 115 -6.83 -10.74 7.85
C ALA A 115 -5.47 -11.44 7.57
N PRO A 116 -5.37 -12.39 6.62
CA PRO A 116 -4.09 -13.00 6.25
C PRO A 116 -3.03 -12.00 5.73
N ALA A 117 -3.41 -11.06 4.86
CA ALA A 117 -2.49 -10.04 4.37
C ALA A 117 -2.06 -9.10 5.49
N ARG A 118 -2.97 -8.66 6.37
CA ARG A 118 -2.63 -7.85 7.54
C ARG A 118 -1.61 -8.55 8.45
N GLN A 119 -1.77 -9.84 8.69
CA GLN A 119 -0.84 -10.63 9.50
C GLN A 119 0.54 -10.69 8.87
N PHE A 120 0.60 -10.94 7.56
CA PHE A 120 1.86 -10.92 6.82
C PHE A 120 2.54 -9.56 6.89
N LEU A 121 1.81 -8.47 6.68
CA LEU A 121 2.34 -7.10 6.69
C LEU A 121 2.83 -6.66 8.07
N LYS A 122 2.16 -7.09 9.14
CA LYS A 122 2.56 -6.81 10.54
C LYS A 122 3.60 -7.79 11.08
N ALA A 123 3.95 -8.84 10.32
CA ALA A 123 4.80 -9.94 10.75
C ALA A 123 4.34 -10.61 12.07
N ILE A 124 3.02 -10.78 12.23
CA ILE A 124 2.40 -11.41 13.41
C ILE A 124 1.88 -12.82 13.10
N THR A 125 1.66 -13.62 14.14
CA THR A 125 1.10 -14.97 14.03
C THR A 125 -0.40 -14.94 13.68
N GLY A 126 -0.92 -16.06 13.18
CA GLY A 126 -2.32 -16.18 12.76
C GLY A 126 -3.34 -16.07 13.90
N HIS A 127 -4.63 -15.90 13.58
CA HIS A 127 -5.71 -15.98 14.56
C HIS A 127 -5.71 -17.39 15.16
N GLY A 128 -5.31 -17.50 16.44
CA GLY A 128 -5.11 -18.78 17.15
C GLY A 128 -3.67 -19.04 17.60
N GLY A 129 -2.69 -18.24 17.14
CA GLY A 129 -1.31 -18.27 17.64
C GLY A 129 -1.11 -17.33 18.84
N TYR A 130 -0.10 -17.63 19.66
CA TYR A 130 0.32 -16.74 20.75
C TYR A 130 0.72 -15.37 20.18
N GLY A 131 0.09 -14.29 20.65
CA GLY A 131 0.31 -12.95 20.12
C GLY A 131 -0.24 -12.70 18.71
N GLY A 132 -1.17 -13.52 18.22
CA GLY A 132 -1.77 -13.38 16.88
C GLY A 132 -2.80 -12.26 16.75
N CYS A 133 -3.13 -11.61 17.88
CA CYS A 133 -3.99 -10.46 17.94
C CYS A 133 -3.23 -9.19 17.59
N ASP A 134 -3.70 -8.47 16.58
CA ASP A 134 -3.04 -7.25 16.14
C ASP A 134 -3.51 -5.99 16.88
N ARG A 135 -4.53 -6.15 17.74
CA ARG A 135 -5.15 -5.09 18.57
C ARG A 135 -5.01 -5.31 20.09
N CYS A 136 -4.59 -6.49 20.53
CA CYS A 136 -4.58 -6.85 21.93
C CYS A 136 -3.27 -7.53 22.31
N SER A 137 -2.80 -7.24 23.52
CA SER A 137 -1.58 -7.79 24.12
C SER A 137 -1.83 -9.13 24.83
N GLN A 138 -3.03 -9.68 24.70
CA GLN A 138 -3.40 -10.96 25.31
C GLN A 138 -2.88 -12.12 24.48
N ASN A 139 -2.45 -13.16 25.19
CA ASN A 139 -1.81 -14.33 24.62
C ASN A 139 -2.73 -15.13 23.69
N GLN A 140 -4.05 -14.96 23.79
CA GLN A 140 -5.04 -15.61 22.94
C GLN A 140 -6.33 -14.76 22.87
N CYS A 141 -6.85 -14.53 21.67
CA CYS A 141 -8.21 -14.01 21.50
C CYS A 141 -9.20 -15.17 21.58
N ILE A 142 -10.21 -15.03 22.43
CA ILE A 142 -11.38 -15.90 22.49
C ILE A 142 -12.44 -15.35 21.54
#